data_AF-A0A7N5KR85-F1
#
_entry.id   AF-A0A7N5KR85-F1
#
_cell.length_a   1.000
_cell.length_b   1.000
_cell.length_c   1.000
_cell.angle_alpha   90.00
_cell.angle_beta   90.00
_cell.angle_gamma   90.00
#
_symmetry.space_group_name_H-M   'P 1'
#
loop_
_entity.id
_entity.type
_entity.pdbx_description
1 polymer ?
#
loop_
_entity_poly.entity_id
_entity_poly.type
_entity_poly.pdbx_seq_one_letter_code
_entity_poly.pdbx_strand_id
1 'polypeptide(L)'
;MGRTREAGCVAAGVVIGAGACYCVYRLTWGRDENFFALLFLGNYFTKIQIMKLIINFTENPAMTRELVSCKVPSELISLFNKEWDREILLNILTLFENINDNIKNEGLASSKKEFSRSSLFFLFKESGVCVKKIKALANHNDLVVKVKVLKVLTKL
;
A
#
# COMPACT_ATOMS: atom_id res chain seq x y z
N MET A 1 -25.76 -21.42 33.65
CA MET A 1 -25.42 -22.07 32.36
C MET A 1 -25.92 -21.16 31.26
N GLY A 2 -25.14 -20.46 30.45
CA GLY A 2 -23.81 -20.75 29.90
C GLY A 2 -23.92 -20.41 28.41
N ARG A 3 -23.36 -19.26 28.02
CA ARG A 3 -23.39 -18.64 26.68
C ARG A 3 -22.84 -19.57 25.58
N THR A 4 -23.08 -19.14 24.33
CA THR A 4 -22.27 -19.26 23.08
C THR A 4 -22.81 -20.13 21.94
N ARG A 5 -23.74 -19.59 21.13
CA ARG A 5 -24.02 -20.12 19.78
C ARG A 5 -24.38 -19.03 18.76
N GLU A 6 -23.66 -17.92 18.71
CA GLU A 6 -23.86 -16.91 17.63
C GLU A 6 -22.56 -16.38 16.98
N ALA A 7 -21.38 -16.80 17.44
CA ALA A 7 -20.11 -16.34 16.87
C ALA A 7 -19.57 -17.20 15.70
N GLY A 8 -20.15 -18.38 15.45
CA GLY A 8 -19.62 -19.35 14.47
C GLY A 8 -19.95 -19.05 13.00
N CYS A 9 -21.09 -18.43 12.72
CA CYS A 9 -21.54 -18.22 11.34
C CYS A 9 -20.95 -16.95 10.70
N VAL A 10 -20.63 -15.93 11.50
CA VAL A 10 -20.03 -14.69 10.99
C VAL A 10 -18.59 -14.93 10.53
N ALA A 11 -17.84 -15.81 11.21
CA ALA A 11 -16.47 -16.15 10.83
C ALA A 11 -16.39 -16.92 9.50
N ALA A 12 -17.35 -17.82 9.22
CA ALA A 12 -17.36 -18.60 7.98
C ALA A 12 -17.66 -17.74 6.73
N GLY A 13 -18.50 -16.70 6.86
CA GLY A 13 -18.77 -15.76 5.77
C GLY A 13 -17.57 -14.87 5.40
N VAL A 14 -16.77 -14.48 6.40
CA VAL A 14 -15.55 -13.67 6.20
C VAL A 14 -14.44 -14.46 5.50
N VAL A 15 -14.36 -15.78 5.75
CA VAL A 15 -13.31 -16.66 5.19
C VAL A 15 -13.49 -16.90 3.68
N ILE A 16 -14.71 -16.90 3.16
CA ILE A 16 -14.96 -17.10 1.71
C ILE A 16 -14.65 -15.81 0.92
N GLY A 17 -14.95 -14.64 1.48
CA GLY A 17 -14.62 -13.34 0.87
C GLY A 17 -13.11 -13.06 0.83
N ALA A 18 -12.41 -13.27 1.95
CA ALA A 18 -10.97 -13.10 2.04
C ALA A 18 -10.20 -14.20 1.26
N GLY A 19 -10.72 -15.43 1.27
CA GLY A 19 -10.16 -16.56 0.52
C GLY A 19 -10.23 -16.38 -0.99
N ALA A 20 -11.35 -15.88 -1.53
CA ALA A 20 -11.46 -15.59 -2.96
C ALA A 20 -10.57 -14.42 -3.39
N CYS A 21 -10.46 -13.37 -2.57
CA CYS A 21 -9.57 -12.23 -2.83
C CYS A 21 -8.09 -12.66 -2.79
N TYR A 22 -7.70 -13.47 -1.81
CA TYR A 22 -6.35 -14.03 -1.71
C TYR A 22 -6.04 -15.02 -2.85
N CYS A 23 -7.00 -15.83 -3.29
CA CYS A 23 -6.81 -16.72 -4.43
C CYS A 23 -6.66 -15.94 -5.74
N VAL A 24 -7.47 -14.91 -5.99
CA VAL A 24 -7.30 -14.04 -7.16
C VAL A 24 -5.95 -13.34 -7.10
N TYR A 25 -5.58 -12.74 -5.97
CA TYR A 25 -4.24 -12.19 -5.75
C TYR A 25 -3.14 -13.22 -6.03
N ARG A 26 -3.21 -14.43 -5.46
CA ARG A 26 -2.16 -15.42 -5.68
C ARG A 26 -2.10 -15.93 -7.12
N LEU A 27 -3.22 -15.91 -7.85
CA LEU A 27 -3.32 -16.33 -9.26
C LEU A 27 -2.95 -15.22 -10.25
N THR A 28 -3.14 -13.93 -9.92
CA THR A 28 -2.87 -12.81 -10.83
C THR A 28 -1.69 -11.92 -10.40
N TRP A 29 -1.26 -12.00 -9.15
CA TRP A 29 -0.37 -11.02 -8.50
C TRP A 29 0.89 -11.62 -7.90
N GLY A 30 0.83 -12.85 -7.37
CA GLY A 30 1.88 -13.44 -6.53
C GLY A 30 3.25 -13.63 -7.18
N ARG A 31 3.44 -13.28 -8.46
CA ARG A 31 4.69 -13.52 -9.21
C ARG A 31 5.10 -12.46 -10.23
N ASP A 32 4.27 -11.49 -10.57
CA ASP A 32 4.54 -10.64 -11.75
C ASP A 32 4.78 -9.16 -11.40
N GLU A 33 5.95 -8.68 -11.81
CA GLU A 33 6.36 -7.26 -11.81
C GLU A 33 5.41 -6.36 -12.65
N ASN A 34 4.54 -6.99 -13.43
CA ASN A 34 3.61 -6.37 -14.39
C ASN A 34 2.50 -5.54 -13.73
N PHE A 35 2.11 -5.81 -12.48
CA PHE A 35 1.00 -5.07 -11.89
C PHE A 35 1.37 -3.63 -11.56
N PHE A 36 2.51 -3.40 -10.91
CA PHE A 36 3.01 -2.05 -10.66
C PHE A 36 3.36 -1.33 -11.97
N ALA A 37 3.67 -2.06 -13.04
CA ALA A 37 3.85 -1.48 -14.37
C ALA A 37 2.59 -0.74 -14.87
N LEU A 38 1.38 -1.17 -14.48
CA LEU A 38 0.13 -0.48 -14.82
C LEU A 38 0.03 0.93 -14.22
N LEU A 39 0.74 1.23 -13.13
CA LEU A 39 0.83 2.59 -12.59
C LEU A 39 1.62 3.54 -13.50
N PHE A 40 2.42 3.00 -14.42
CA PHE A 40 3.20 3.78 -15.38
C PHE A 40 2.60 3.73 -16.77
N LEU A 41 2.24 2.54 -17.24
CA LEU A 41 1.71 2.29 -18.59
C LEU A 41 0.23 2.61 -18.73
N GLY A 42 -0.54 2.54 -17.65
CA GLY A 42 -1.98 2.79 -17.67
C GLY A 42 -2.32 4.26 -17.93
N ASN A 43 -3.50 4.52 -18.48
CA ASN A 43 -4.05 5.87 -18.54
C ASN A 43 -4.47 6.36 -17.13
N TYR A 44 -4.85 7.64 -17.02
CA TYR A 44 -5.25 8.25 -15.75
C TYR A 44 -6.26 7.39 -14.96
N PHE A 45 -7.34 6.94 -15.63
CA PHE A 45 -8.39 6.14 -15.01
C PHE A 45 -7.84 4.82 -14.48
N THR A 46 -7.08 4.08 -15.30
CA THR A 46 -6.47 2.81 -14.90
C THR A 46 -5.56 3.01 -13.69
N LYS A 47 -4.69 4.03 -13.68
CA LYS A 47 -3.80 4.31 -12.53
C LYS A 47 -4.59 4.48 -11.24
N ILE A 48 -5.67 5.28 -11.26
CA ILE A 48 -6.51 5.50 -10.09
C ILE A 48 -7.15 4.20 -9.60
N GLN A 49 -7.71 3.38 -10.50
CA GLN A 49 -8.34 2.12 -10.11
C GLN A 49 -7.35 1.13 -9.53
N ILE A 50 -6.16 1.03 -10.13
CA ILE A 50 -5.05 0.20 -9.66
C ILE A 50 -4.58 0.66 -8.28
N MET A 51 -4.42 1.96 -8.04
CA MET A 51 -4.07 2.48 -6.72
C MET A 51 -5.12 2.16 -5.66
N LYS A 52 -6.41 2.34 -5.98
CA LYS A 52 -7.52 2.00 -5.07
C LYS A 52 -7.53 0.51 -4.74
N LEU A 53 -7.30 -0.35 -5.73
CA LEU A 53 -7.18 -1.78 -5.51
C LEU A 53 -6.03 -2.13 -4.57
N ILE A 54 -4.83 -1.55 -4.77
CA ILE A 54 -3.68 -1.77 -3.88
C ILE A 54 -4.02 -1.29 -2.46
N ILE A 55 -4.62 -0.09 -2.33
CA ILE A 55 -5.02 0.46 -1.02
C ILE A 55 -5.96 -0.51 -0.30
N ASN A 56 -6.97 -1.06 -0.99
CA ASN A 56 -7.87 -2.05 -0.40
C ASN A 56 -7.13 -3.31 0.06
N PHE A 57 -6.10 -3.76 -0.67
CA PHE A 57 -5.29 -4.88 -0.22
C PHE A 57 -4.51 -4.56 1.06
N THR A 58 -4.08 -3.31 1.24
CA THR A 58 -3.37 -2.91 2.47
C THR A 58 -4.23 -2.86 3.73
N GLU A 59 -5.55 -3.00 3.60
CA GLU A 59 -6.46 -3.14 4.74
C GLU A 59 -6.39 -4.56 5.35
N ASN A 60 -5.89 -5.54 4.60
CA ASN A 60 -5.68 -6.89 5.09
C ASN A 60 -4.18 -7.13 5.37
N PRO A 61 -3.78 -7.33 6.63
CA PRO A 61 -2.35 -7.43 6.98
C PRO A 61 -1.63 -8.59 6.29
N ALA A 62 -2.29 -9.73 6.07
CA ALA A 62 -1.70 -10.87 5.36
C ALA A 62 -1.41 -10.54 3.89
N MET A 63 -2.30 -9.78 3.23
CA MET A 63 -2.06 -9.30 1.86
C MET A 63 -0.99 -8.20 1.85
N THR A 64 -0.97 -7.32 2.85
CA THR A 64 0.07 -6.30 3.00
C THR A 64 1.45 -6.92 3.08
N ARG A 65 1.63 -8.00 3.85
CA ARG A 65 2.92 -8.68 3.99
C ARG A 65 3.45 -9.21 2.65
N GLU A 66 2.58 -9.79 1.83
CA GLU A 66 2.94 -10.23 0.48
C GLU A 66 3.25 -9.03 -0.43
N LEU A 67 2.42 -7.98 -0.39
CA LEU A 67 2.59 -6.78 -1.20
C LEU A 67 3.92 -6.07 -0.94
N VAL A 68 4.32 -5.93 0.33
CA VAL A 68 5.59 -5.26 0.66
C VAL A 68 6.81 -6.10 0.28
N SER A 69 6.63 -7.42 0.09
CA SER A 69 7.66 -8.33 -0.40
C SER A 69 7.83 -8.28 -1.92
N CYS A 70 6.83 -7.80 -2.66
CA CYS A 70 6.87 -7.73 -4.12
C CYS A 70 8.05 -6.86 -4.61
N LYS A 71 8.70 -7.31 -5.69
CA LYS A 71 9.65 -6.50 -6.43
C LYS A 71 8.92 -5.36 -7.13
N VAL A 72 9.45 -4.15 -7.03
CA VAL A 72 8.88 -2.97 -7.65
C VAL A 72 9.93 -2.18 -8.41
N PRO A 73 9.54 -1.55 -9.53
CA PRO A 73 10.42 -0.62 -10.23
C PRO A 73 10.73 0.59 -9.35
N SER A 74 11.97 1.09 -9.43
CA SER A 74 12.43 2.27 -8.69
C SER A 74 11.62 3.54 -9.03
N GLU A 75 11.07 3.55 -10.24
CA GLU A 75 10.22 4.55 -10.85
C GLU A 75 8.97 4.81 -10.02
N LEU A 76 8.57 3.91 -9.11
CA LEU A 76 7.43 4.11 -8.20
C LEU A 76 7.60 5.34 -7.32
N ILE A 77 8.85 5.73 -7.04
CA ILE A 77 9.16 6.99 -6.35
C ILE A 77 8.68 8.23 -7.15
N SER A 78 8.58 8.14 -8.48
CA SER A 78 8.12 9.25 -9.33
C SER A 78 6.64 9.59 -9.13
N LEU A 79 5.84 8.70 -8.52
CA LEU A 79 4.45 8.99 -8.16
C LEU A 79 4.35 10.06 -7.06
N PHE A 80 5.40 10.25 -6.27
CA PHE A 80 5.50 11.35 -5.31
C PHE A 80 6.07 12.62 -5.96
N ASN A 81 5.44 13.08 -7.04
CA ASN A 81 5.80 14.30 -7.76
C ASN A 81 4.64 15.32 -7.70
N LYS A 82 4.97 16.58 -7.37
CA LYS A 82 4.04 17.70 -7.26
C LYS A 82 3.26 18.03 -8.55
N GLU A 83 3.69 17.49 -9.68
CA GLU A 83 3.04 17.69 -10.98
C GLU A 83 1.84 16.76 -11.20
N TRP A 84 1.71 15.70 -10.41
CA TRP A 84 0.58 14.79 -10.51
C TRP A 84 -0.70 15.41 -9.96
N ASP A 85 -1.82 14.98 -10.53
CA ASP A 85 -3.15 15.38 -10.07
C ASP A 85 -3.39 15.04 -8.60
N ARG A 86 -4.27 15.85 -7.98
CA ARG A 86 -4.71 15.71 -6.60
C ARG A 86 -5.06 14.26 -6.25
N GLU A 87 -5.88 13.59 -7.07
CA GLU A 87 -6.35 12.23 -6.75
C GLU A 87 -5.21 11.20 -6.75
N ILE A 88 -4.28 11.28 -7.71
CA ILE A 88 -3.09 10.41 -7.76
C ILE A 88 -2.24 10.61 -6.51
N LEU A 89 -1.99 11.87 -6.14
CA LEU A 89 -1.20 12.22 -4.95
C LEU A 89 -1.86 11.74 -3.66
N LEU A 90 -3.16 11.95 -3.49
CA LEU A 90 -3.87 11.48 -2.30
C LEU A 90 -3.88 9.96 -2.19
N ASN A 91 -4.00 9.25 -3.32
CA ASN A 91 -3.94 7.80 -3.34
C ASN A 91 -2.54 7.28 -3.00
N ILE A 92 -1.46 7.80 -3.60
CA ILE A 92 -0.10 7.30 -3.27
C ILE A 92 0.29 7.62 -1.82
N LEU A 93 -0.12 8.78 -1.29
CA LEU A 93 0.10 9.15 0.10
C LEU A 93 -0.68 8.23 1.05
N THR A 94 -1.90 7.85 0.69
CA THR A 94 -2.72 6.91 1.47
C THR A 94 -2.12 5.51 1.45
N LEU A 95 -1.69 5.04 0.28
CA LEU A 95 -1.01 3.75 0.15
C LEU A 95 0.24 3.69 1.04
N PHE A 96 1.06 4.75 1.00
CA PHE A 96 2.24 4.86 1.84
C PHE A 96 1.89 4.87 3.34
N GLU A 97 0.88 5.64 3.75
CA GLU A 97 0.41 5.69 5.14
C GLU A 97 0.00 4.30 5.63
N ASN A 98 -0.85 3.59 4.86
CA ASN A 98 -1.33 2.27 5.22
C ASN A 98 -0.19 1.26 5.35
N ILE A 99 0.75 1.25 4.40
CA ILE A 99 1.91 0.35 4.45
C ILE A 99 2.78 0.66 5.67
N ASN A 100 3.07 1.94 5.93
CA ASN A 100 3.90 2.32 7.07
C ASN A 100 3.25 1.97 8.40
N ASP A 101 1.94 2.14 8.53
CA ASP A 101 1.18 1.76 9.73
C ASP A 101 1.19 0.23 9.93
N ASN A 102 0.98 -0.56 8.86
CA ASN A 102 1.08 -2.02 8.93
C ASN A 102 2.50 -2.50 9.33
N ILE A 103 3.55 -1.91 8.76
CA ILE A 103 4.95 -2.26 9.10
C ILE A 103 5.24 -2.00 10.59
N LYS A 104 4.70 -0.91 11.15
CA LYS A 104 4.87 -0.57 12.58
C LYS A 104 4.10 -1.52 13.49
N ASN A 105 2.89 -1.93 13.10
CA ASN A 105 1.99 -2.73 13.93
C ASN A 105 2.34 -4.23 13.95
N GLU A 106 2.86 -4.78 12.86
CA GLU A 106 3.09 -6.24 12.74
C GLU A 106 4.48 -6.72 13.19
N GLY A 107 5.33 -5.84 13.73
CA GLY A 107 6.72 -6.19 14.00
C GLY A 107 7.50 -6.59 12.74
N LEU A 108 6.99 -6.24 11.55
CA LEU A 108 7.61 -6.50 10.25
C LEU A 108 9.02 -5.87 10.15
N ALA A 109 9.27 -4.81 10.93
CA ALA A 109 10.59 -4.22 11.08
C ALA A 109 11.64 -5.20 11.63
N SER A 110 11.22 -6.21 12.41
CA SER A 110 12.09 -7.24 12.98
C SER A 110 12.45 -8.34 11.98
N SER A 111 11.68 -8.50 10.89
CA SER A 111 11.94 -9.47 9.81
C SER A 111 12.74 -8.88 8.65
N LYS A 112 13.49 -7.79 8.87
CA LYS A 112 14.30 -7.06 7.87
C LYS A 112 15.18 -7.94 6.95
N LYS A 113 15.59 -9.14 7.41
CA LYS A 113 16.35 -10.13 6.63
C LYS A 113 15.53 -10.83 5.53
N GLU A 114 14.20 -10.73 5.54
CA GLU A 114 13.30 -11.41 4.60
C GLU A 114 13.08 -10.63 3.29
N PHE A 115 13.39 -9.33 3.24
CA PHE A 115 13.02 -8.48 2.10
C PHE A 115 14.21 -8.13 1.18
N SER A 116 14.02 -8.24 -0.14
CA SER A 116 15.03 -7.86 -1.13
C SER A 116 15.19 -6.34 -1.28
N ARG A 117 16.34 -5.85 -1.76
CA ARG A 117 16.58 -4.42 -2.03
C ARG A 117 15.65 -3.81 -3.09
N SER A 118 15.10 -4.62 -3.98
CA SER A 118 14.10 -4.20 -4.98
C SER A 118 12.66 -4.32 -4.46
N SER A 119 12.45 -4.64 -3.19
CA SER A 119 11.10 -4.80 -2.62
C SER A 119 10.43 -3.46 -2.36
N LEU A 120 9.10 -3.46 -2.34
CA LEU A 120 8.31 -2.30 -1.94
C LEU A 120 8.64 -1.88 -0.49
N PHE A 121 8.87 -2.84 0.41
CA PHE A 121 9.35 -2.57 1.77
C PHE A 121 10.63 -1.72 1.76
N PHE A 122 11.63 -2.13 0.98
CA PHE A 122 12.89 -1.40 0.90
C PHE A 122 12.68 0.00 0.33
N LEU A 123 11.87 0.12 -0.72
CA LEU A 123 11.61 1.38 -1.39
C LEU A 123 10.90 2.39 -0.46
N PHE A 124 9.85 1.97 0.24
CA PHE A 124 9.02 2.85 1.05
C PHE A 124 9.63 3.10 2.44
N LYS A 125 10.28 2.10 3.05
CA LYS A 125 10.77 2.21 4.43
C LYS A 125 12.28 2.45 4.54
N GLU A 126 13.09 1.64 3.88
CA GLU A 126 14.55 1.60 4.13
C GLU A 126 15.34 2.61 3.29
N SER A 127 14.89 2.92 2.08
CA SER A 127 15.63 3.81 1.17
C SER A 127 15.71 5.26 1.67
N GLY A 128 14.74 5.70 2.50
CA GLY A 128 14.55 7.09 2.91
C GLY A 128 14.18 8.07 1.77
N VAL A 129 14.20 7.62 0.52
CA VAL A 129 13.91 8.45 -0.67
C VAL A 129 12.44 8.87 -0.69
N CYS A 130 11.54 7.95 -0.31
CA CYS A 130 10.11 8.22 -0.25
C CYS A 130 9.79 9.36 0.74
N VAL A 131 10.37 9.32 1.94
CA VAL A 131 10.18 10.37 2.96
C VAL A 131 10.67 11.74 2.45
N LYS A 132 11.80 11.80 1.74
CA LYS A 132 12.30 13.05 1.14
C LYS A 132 11.31 13.61 0.10
N LYS A 133 10.74 12.75 -0.75
CA LYS A 133 9.74 13.14 -1.75
C LYS A 133 8.44 13.60 -1.09
N ILE A 134 7.96 12.91 -0.05
CA ILE A 134 6.77 13.31 0.71
C ILE A 134 6.98 14.68 1.37
N LYS A 135 8.16 14.94 1.96
CA LYS A 135 8.49 16.27 2.52
C LYS A 135 8.43 17.37 1.44
N ALA A 136 8.89 17.10 0.22
CA ALA A 136 8.81 18.06 -0.88
C ALA A 136 7.36 18.39 -1.28
N LEU A 137 6.42 17.44 -1.10
CA LEU A 137 4.99 17.66 -1.37
C LEU A 137 4.31 18.57 -0.32
N ALA A 138 4.95 18.88 0.81
CA ALA A 138 4.40 19.83 1.78
C ALA A 138 4.23 21.26 1.21
N ASN A 139 4.94 21.56 0.11
CA ASN A 139 4.83 22.83 -0.61
C ASN A 139 3.86 22.79 -1.80
N HIS A 140 3.05 21.73 -1.94
CA HIS A 140 2.09 21.58 -3.05
C HIS A 140 1.01 22.68 -3.05
N ASN A 141 0.52 23.11 -4.21
CA ASN A 141 -0.47 24.20 -4.29
C ASN A 141 -1.81 23.82 -3.65
N ASP A 142 -2.16 22.54 -3.74
CA ASP A 142 -3.39 21.99 -3.19
C ASP A 142 -3.36 21.83 -1.66
N LEU A 143 -4.33 22.45 -0.97
CA LEU A 143 -4.45 22.39 0.49
C LEU A 143 -4.77 20.98 1.02
N VAL A 144 -5.56 20.20 0.29
CA VAL A 144 -5.94 18.84 0.73
C VAL A 144 -4.70 17.93 0.69
N VAL A 145 -3.90 18.03 -0.37
CA VAL A 145 -2.62 17.32 -0.47
C VAL A 145 -1.69 17.74 0.68
N LYS A 146 -1.55 19.04 0.96
CA LYS A 146 -0.73 19.55 2.07
C LYS A 146 -1.14 18.96 3.42
N VAL A 147 -2.43 19.01 3.75
CA VAL A 147 -2.96 18.46 5.01
C VAL A 147 -2.67 16.97 5.11
N LYS A 148 -2.87 16.21 4.03
CA LYS A 148 -2.55 14.78 3.98
C LYS A 148 -1.06 14.53 4.18
N VAL A 149 -0.18 15.29 3.52
CA VAL A 149 1.29 15.19 3.69
C VAL A 149 1.69 15.44 5.14
N LEU A 150 1.18 16.51 5.77
CA LEU A 150 1.49 16.82 7.16
C LEU A 150 1.06 15.68 8.09
N LYS A 151 -0.16 15.16 7.91
CA LYS A 151 -0.65 13.99 8.66
C LYS A 151 0.29 12.79 8.52
N VAL A 152 0.71 12.46 7.30
CA VAL A 152 1.64 11.35 7.04
C VAL A 152 2.99 11.61 7.72
N LEU A 153 3.55 12.81 7.62
CA LEU A 153 4.84 13.14 8.23
C LEU A 153 4.83 13.07 9.75
N THR A 154 3.73 13.43 10.42
CA THR A 154 3.61 13.30 11.89
C THR A 154 3.66 11.86 12.38
N LYS A 155 3.34 10.90 11.51
CA LYS A 155 3.34 9.47 11.80
C LYS A 155 4.65 8.78 11.49
N LEU A 156 5.63 9.43 10.88
CA LEU A 156 6.85 8.78 10.40
C LEU A 156 7.87 8.51 11.51
#